data_AF-A0A2T5HGX4-F1
#
_entry.id   AF-A0A2T5HGX4-F1
#
_cell.length_a   1.000
_cell.length_b   1.000
_cell.length_c   1.000
_cell.angle_alpha   90.00
_cell.angle_beta   90.00
_cell.angle_gamma   90.00
#
_symmetry.space_group_name_H-M   'P 1'
#
loop_
_entity.id
_entity.type
_entity.pdbx_description
1 polymer ?
#
loop_
_entity_poly.entity_id
_entity_poly.type
_entity_poly.pdbx_seq_one_letter_code
_entity_poly.pdbx_strand_id
1 'polypeptide(L)'
;MFNFFKKIFKSSQQPATDLESLRLLYSETAKVIHIYFEWRHKVISFYLTALGAFGILAGWISDHPSFHQYLPYIFFLGAFISVILSLMDDVNTKTLGVCFKSVSDIEKKISIEQKTIYMEFNDKYQKCENGPFSINTYVDTYADILSLVYRGSVIVCLVSGFYFLFFPIELSSTPDNKCFCCTEISEKKCIVNKVH
;
A
#
# COMPACT_ATOMS: atom_id res chain seq x y z
N MET A 1 -6.30 0.81 22.80
CA MET A 1 -5.74 -0.41 22.17
C MET A 1 -4.24 -0.63 22.47
N PHE A 2 -3.42 0.42 22.61
CA PHE A 2 -1.98 0.31 22.94
C PHE A 2 -1.63 -0.36 24.28
N ASN A 3 -2.49 -0.26 25.31
CA ASN A 3 -2.20 -0.82 26.64
C ASN A 3 -2.33 -2.36 26.72
N PHE A 4 -3.05 -2.99 25.78
CA PHE A 4 -3.25 -4.44 25.80
C PHE A 4 -1.99 -5.18 25.32
N PHE A 5 -1.38 -4.71 24.23
CA PHE A 5 -0.12 -5.26 23.71
C PHE A 5 1.05 -5.08 24.68
N LYS A 6 1.10 -3.94 25.39
CA LYS A 6 2.14 -3.69 26.40
C LYS A 6 2.09 -4.66 27.58
N LYS A 7 0.92 -5.24 27.86
CA LYS A 7 0.70 -6.19 28.96
C LYS A 7 1.03 -7.64 28.55
N ILE A 8 0.90 -7.99 27.27
CA ILE A 8 1.27 -9.32 26.74
C ILE A 8 2.80 -9.45 26.59
N PHE A 9 3.51 -8.35 26.31
CA PHE A 9 4.97 -8.38 26.09
C PHE A 9 5.85 -8.25 27.33
N LYS A 10 5.28 -8.20 28.55
CA LYS A 10 6.07 -8.48 29.76
C LYS A 10 6.30 -9.99 29.85
N SER A 11 7.13 -10.51 28.94
CA SER A 11 7.66 -11.86 29.09
C SER A 11 8.56 -11.87 30.32
N SER A 12 8.21 -12.70 31.30
CA SER A 12 9.03 -13.02 32.47
C SER A 12 10.18 -13.97 32.13
N GLN A 13 10.42 -14.27 30.85
CA GLN A 13 11.53 -15.11 30.43
C GLN A 13 12.85 -14.36 30.62
N GLN A 14 13.81 -15.05 31.23
CA GLN A 14 15.19 -14.57 31.26
C GLN A 14 15.67 -14.33 29.82
N PRO A 15 16.44 -13.26 29.57
CA PRO A 15 16.99 -13.01 28.25
C PRO A 15 17.85 -14.21 27.82
N ALA A 16 17.66 -14.70 26.59
CA ALA A 16 18.47 -15.77 26.03
C ALA A 16 19.96 -15.36 26.07
N THR A 17 20.77 -16.12 26.80
CA THR A 17 22.22 -15.87 26.97
C THR A 17 23.09 -16.94 26.32
N ASP A 18 22.56 -18.14 26.10
CA ASP A 18 23.27 -19.23 25.45
C ASP A 18 23.23 -19.10 23.92
N LEU A 19 24.33 -19.50 23.28
CA LEU A 19 24.50 -19.42 21.82
C LEU A 19 23.43 -20.19 21.04
N GLU A 20 22.96 -21.32 21.57
CA GLU A 20 21.93 -22.15 20.93
C GLU A 20 20.57 -21.44 20.95
N SER A 21 20.17 -20.86 22.08
CA SER A 21 18.95 -20.03 22.17
C SER A 21 19.04 -18.76 21.32
N LEU A 22 20.21 -18.13 21.19
CA LEU A 22 20.39 -16.99 20.29
C LEU A 22 20.20 -17.37 18.83
N ARG A 23 20.75 -18.52 18.39
CA ARG A 23 20.54 -19.05 17.03
C ARG A 23 19.08 -19.41 16.77
N LEU A 24 18.41 -20.01 17.75
CA LEU A 24 16.99 -20.33 17.66
C LEU A 24 16.16 -19.04 17.53
N LEU A 25 16.41 -18.05 18.38
CA LEU A 25 15.73 -16.75 18.33
C LEU A 25 15.98 -16.02 17.01
N TYR A 26 17.20 -16.10 16.47
CA TYR A 26 17.53 -15.58 15.15
C TYR A 26 16.67 -16.23 14.06
N SER A 27 16.62 -17.57 14.04
CA SER A 27 15.87 -18.33 13.04
C SER A 27 14.37 -18.04 13.09
N GLU A 28 13.80 -17.91 14.29
CA GLU A 28 12.38 -17.58 14.46
C GLU A 28 12.09 -16.14 14.03
N THR A 29 12.97 -15.19 14.36
CA THR A 29 12.80 -13.80 13.94
C THR A 29 12.91 -13.67 12.42
N ALA A 30 13.81 -14.41 11.78
CA ALA A 30 13.94 -14.45 10.32
C ALA A 30 12.67 -14.98 9.64
N LYS A 31 12.02 -16.02 10.20
CA LYS A 31 10.72 -16.52 9.72
C LYS A 31 9.63 -15.44 9.82
N VAL A 32 9.57 -14.71 10.92
CA VAL A 32 8.61 -13.60 11.11
C VAL A 32 8.84 -12.52 10.06
N ILE A 33 10.09 -12.11 9.83
CA ILE A 33 10.43 -11.13 8.78
C ILE A 33 9.93 -11.60 7.41
N HIS A 34 10.17 -12.86 7.06
CA HIS A 34 9.73 -13.44 5.80
C HIS A 34 8.20 -13.35 5.62
N ILE A 35 7.42 -13.70 6.66
CA ILE A 35 5.96 -13.61 6.64
C ILE A 35 5.49 -12.17 6.38
N TYR A 36 6.12 -11.19 7.02
CA TYR A 36 5.76 -9.77 6.82
C TYR A 36 6.13 -9.24 5.43
N PHE A 37 7.20 -9.76 4.82
CA PHE A 37 7.53 -9.48 3.41
C PHE A 37 6.49 -10.06 2.45
N GLU A 38 6.11 -11.32 2.63
CA GLU A 38 5.06 -11.95 1.82
C GLU A 38 3.73 -11.20 1.95
N TRP A 39 3.38 -10.79 3.17
CA TRP A 39 2.18 -10.01 3.40
C TRP A 39 2.23 -8.66 2.67
N ARG A 40 3.37 -7.96 2.69
CA ARG A 40 3.55 -6.72 1.92
C ARG A 40 3.32 -6.96 0.42
N HIS A 41 3.86 -8.04 -0.13
CA HIS A 41 3.64 -8.38 -1.55
C HIS A 41 2.16 -8.60 -1.85
N LYS A 42 1.41 -9.29 -0.97
CA LYS A 42 -0.04 -9.47 -1.12
C LYS A 42 -0.79 -8.14 -1.10
N VAL A 43 -0.41 -7.21 -0.20
CA VAL A 43 -1.00 -5.86 -0.12
C VAL A 43 -0.75 -5.08 -1.43
N ILE A 44 0.46 -5.16 -1.98
CA ILE A 44 0.80 -4.53 -3.27
C ILE A 44 0.00 -5.16 -4.42
N SER A 45 -0.08 -6.48 -4.48
CA SER A 45 -0.89 -7.16 -5.51
C SER A 45 -2.35 -6.73 -5.43
N PHE A 46 -2.92 -6.70 -4.23
CA PHE A 46 -4.30 -6.24 -4.01
C PHE A 46 -4.49 -4.79 -4.46
N TYR A 47 -3.53 -3.91 -4.15
CA TYR A 47 -3.54 -2.52 -4.61
C TYR A 47 -3.58 -2.41 -6.14
N LEU A 48 -2.69 -3.13 -6.84
CA LEU A 48 -2.64 -3.11 -8.31
C LEU A 48 -3.92 -3.69 -8.93
N THR A 49 -4.46 -4.77 -8.36
CA THR A 49 -5.73 -5.34 -8.79
C THR A 49 -6.90 -4.36 -8.58
N ALA A 50 -6.96 -3.71 -7.42
CA ALA A 50 -7.99 -2.71 -7.13
C ALA A 50 -7.89 -1.51 -8.08
N LEU A 51 -6.67 -1.01 -8.34
CA LEU A 51 -6.44 0.08 -9.28
C LEU A 51 -6.90 -0.29 -10.70
N GLY A 52 -6.58 -1.50 -11.16
CA GLY A 52 -7.07 -2.01 -12.45
C GLY A 52 -8.59 -2.11 -12.51
N ALA A 53 -9.23 -2.63 -11.46
CA ALA A 53 -10.68 -2.73 -11.38
C ALA A 53 -11.35 -1.35 -11.40
N PHE A 54 -10.80 -0.37 -10.66
CA PHE A 54 -11.31 1.00 -10.67
C PHE A 54 -11.10 1.69 -12.02
N GLY A 55 -9.97 1.47 -12.69
CA GLY A 55 -9.73 1.98 -14.04
C GLY A 55 -10.75 1.44 -15.05
N ILE A 56 -10.99 0.13 -15.04
CA ILE A 56 -12.00 -0.51 -15.92
C ILE A 56 -13.41 0.01 -15.61
N LEU A 57 -13.77 0.10 -14.33
CA LEU A 57 -15.11 0.55 -13.92
C LEU A 57 -15.32 2.03 -14.27
N ALA A 58 -14.34 2.89 -14.03
CA ALA A 58 -14.39 4.31 -14.38
C ALA A 58 -14.50 4.50 -15.90
N GLY A 59 -13.73 3.74 -16.69
CA GLY A 59 -13.83 3.73 -18.15
C GLY A 59 -15.22 3.29 -18.63
N TRP A 60 -15.74 2.19 -18.07
CA TRP A 60 -17.08 1.71 -18.42
C TRP A 60 -18.18 2.73 -18.10
N ILE A 61 -18.11 3.40 -16.95
CA ILE A 61 -19.08 4.45 -16.59
C ILE A 61 -18.91 5.65 -17.51
N SER A 62 -17.68 6.05 -17.85
CA SER A 62 -17.44 7.13 -18.80
C SER A 62 -18.18 6.89 -20.13
N ASP A 63 -18.21 5.65 -20.61
CA ASP A 63 -18.93 5.26 -21.83
C ASP A 63 -20.46 5.20 -21.69
N HIS A 64 -20.99 5.20 -20.46
CA HIS A 64 -22.43 5.09 -20.18
C HIS A 64 -22.95 6.29 -19.38
N PRO A 65 -23.40 7.36 -20.07
CA PRO A 65 -23.89 8.60 -19.46
C PRO A 65 -24.92 8.44 -18.34
N SER A 66 -25.79 7.43 -18.42
CA SER A 66 -26.79 7.14 -17.39
C SER A 66 -26.20 6.81 -16.01
N PHE A 67 -24.92 6.47 -15.95
CA PHE A 67 -24.21 6.12 -14.71
C PHE A 67 -23.20 7.17 -14.28
N HIS A 68 -23.06 8.31 -14.97
CA HIS A 68 -22.04 9.32 -14.64
C HIS A 68 -22.17 9.87 -13.21
N GLN A 69 -23.38 9.92 -12.65
CA GLN A 69 -23.60 10.29 -11.25
C GLN A 69 -22.85 9.38 -10.25
N TYR A 70 -22.43 8.18 -10.66
CA TYR A 70 -21.71 7.23 -9.81
C TYR A 70 -20.18 7.37 -9.86
N LEU A 71 -19.62 8.12 -10.83
CA LEU A 71 -18.17 8.35 -10.97
C LEU A 71 -17.52 8.89 -9.67
N PRO A 72 -18.08 9.93 -9.00
CA PRO A 72 -17.50 10.44 -7.75
C PRO A 72 -17.35 9.37 -6.67
N TYR A 73 -18.35 8.50 -6.53
CA TYR A 73 -18.36 7.46 -5.49
C TYR A 73 -17.26 6.42 -5.70
N ILE A 74 -16.93 6.09 -6.95
CA ILE A 74 -15.83 5.17 -7.26
C ILE A 74 -14.49 5.78 -6.88
N PHE A 75 -14.30 7.06 -7.16
CA PHE A 75 -13.08 7.76 -6.75
C PHE A 75 -12.99 7.86 -5.22
N PHE A 76 -14.08 8.16 -4.51
CA PHE A 76 -14.06 8.16 -3.04
C PHE A 76 -13.78 6.78 -2.45
N LEU A 77 -14.31 5.71 -3.06
CA LEU A 77 -14.00 4.34 -2.66
C LEU A 77 -12.52 4.00 -2.90
N GLY A 78 -11.96 4.44 -4.03
CA GLY A 78 -10.53 4.33 -4.33
C GLY A 78 -9.67 5.03 -3.28
N ALA A 79 -10.00 6.28 -2.94
CA ALA A 79 -9.32 7.03 -1.89
C ALA A 79 -9.38 6.31 -0.53
N PHE A 80 -10.55 5.81 -0.15
CA PHE A 80 -10.74 5.07 1.10
C PHE A 80 -9.86 3.81 1.17
N ILE A 81 -9.83 3.02 0.10
CA ILE A 81 -8.97 1.83 0.02
C ILE A 81 -7.49 2.20 0.09
N SER A 82 -7.06 3.25 -0.62
CA SER A 82 -5.67 3.72 -0.55
C SER A 82 -5.27 4.16 0.87
N VAL A 83 -6.17 4.80 1.63
CA VAL A 83 -5.93 5.13 3.04
C VAL A 83 -5.74 3.86 3.88
N ILE A 84 -6.62 2.87 3.74
CA ILE A 84 -6.51 1.60 4.49
C ILE A 84 -5.17 0.92 4.19
N LEU A 85 -4.80 0.82 2.92
CA LEU A 85 -3.55 0.19 2.49
C LEU A 85 -2.33 0.95 3.02
N SER A 86 -2.37 2.29 3.04
CA SER A 86 -1.31 3.11 3.64
C SER A 86 -1.15 2.83 5.13
N LEU A 87 -2.25 2.74 5.88
CA LEU A 87 -2.19 2.44 7.33
C LEU A 87 -1.67 1.03 7.60
N MET A 88 -2.09 0.08 6.76
CA MET A 88 -1.62 -1.31 6.81
C MET A 88 -0.12 -1.41 6.56
N ASP A 89 0.39 -0.73 5.53
CA ASP A 89 1.82 -0.73 5.24
C ASP A 89 2.64 0.02 6.30
N ASP A 90 2.13 1.13 6.85
CA ASP A 90 2.80 1.85 7.95
C ASP A 90 3.04 0.96 9.18
N VAL A 91 2.03 0.16 9.57
CA VAL A 91 2.16 -0.78 10.69
C VAL A 91 3.13 -1.91 10.36
N ASN A 92 3.09 -2.41 9.14
CA ASN A 92 4.00 -3.46 8.68
C ASN A 92 5.46 -2.98 8.65
N THR A 93 5.72 -1.79 8.08
CA THR A 93 7.04 -1.15 8.05
C THR A 93 7.62 -1.01 9.45
N LYS A 94 6.83 -0.52 10.41
CA LYS A 94 7.27 -0.40 11.81
C LYS A 94 7.63 -1.75 12.42
N THR A 95 6.84 -2.78 12.13
CA THR A 95 7.08 -4.13 12.66
C THR A 95 8.34 -4.75 12.06
N LEU A 96 8.50 -4.66 10.74
CA LEU A 96 9.71 -5.08 10.05
C LEU A 96 10.96 -4.37 10.59
N GLY A 97 10.90 -3.06 10.80
CA GLY A 97 12.02 -2.30 11.37
C GLY A 97 12.43 -2.80 12.77
N VAL A 98 11.46 -3.14 13.63
CA VAL A 98 11.75 -3.72 14.95
C VAL A 98 12.35 -5.12 14.83
N CYS A 99 11.83 -5.96 13.93
CA CYS A 99 12.38 -7.29 13.69
C CYS A 99 13.81 -7.24 13.15
N PHE A 100 14.08 -6.39 12.15
CA PHE A 100 15.44 -6.19 11.60
C PHE A 100 16.42 -5.69 12.66
N LYS A 101 16.00 -4.72 13.48
CA LYS A 101 16.82 -4.26 14.60
C LYS A 101 17.13 -5.40 15.59
N SER A 102 16.12 -6.21 15.92
CA SER A 102 16.29 -7.35 16.83
C SER A 102 17.25 -8.40 16.26
N VAL A 103 17.16 -8.70 14.96
CA VAL A 103 18.07 -9.60 14.25
C VAL A 103 19.50 -9.05 14.27
N SER A 104 19.68 -7.76 13.95
CA SER A 104 21.00 -7.11 13.98
C SER A 104 21.63 -7.15 15.39
N ASP A 105 20.83 -6.95 16.43
CA ASP A 105 21.30 -7.04 17.82
C ASP A 105 21.70 -8.47 18.21
N ILE A 106 21.01 -9.49 17.69
CA ILE A 106 21.37 -10.91 17.87
C ILE A 106 22.65 -11.25 17.10
N GLU A 107 22.78 -10.82 15.85
CA GLU A 107 23.98 -11.03 15.03
C GLU A 107 25.22 -10.41 15.66
N LYS A 108 25.11 -9.22 16.25
CA LYS A 108 26.19 -8.58 17.02
C LYS A 108 26.61 -9.44 18.21
N LYS A 109 25.66 -10.04 18.93
CA LYS A 109 25.98 -10.92 20.08
C LYS A 109 26.64 -12.23 19.64
N ILE A 110 26.09 -12.89 18.61
CA ILE A 110 26.63 -14.13 18.06
C ILE A 110 28.03 -13.91 17.47
N SER A 111 28.25 -12.82 16.73
CA SER A 111 29.55 -12.52 16.11
C SER A 111 30.65 -12.20 17.13
N ILE A 112 30.32 -11.56 18.25
CA ILE A 112 31.26 -11.35 19.38
C ILE A 112 31.69 -12.69 19.98
N GLU A 113 30.77 -13.65 20.07
CA GLU A 113 30.99 -14.98 20.65
C GLU A 113 31.71 -15.93 19.67
N GLN A 114 31.46 -15.81 18.36
CA GLN A 114 32.02 -16.66 17.29
C GLN A 114 33.22 -16.03 16.54
N LYS A 115 33.99 -15.20 17.23
CA LYS A 115 35.00 -14.25 16.71
C LYS A 115 36.04 -14.77 15.68
N THR A 116 36.14 -16.08 15.43
CA THR A 116 37.10 -16.68 14.47
C THR A 116 36.55 -16.94 13.06
N ILE A 117 35.23 -17.09 12.85
CA ILE A 117 34.64 -17.39 11.51
C ILE A 117 33.92 -16.17 10.91
N TYR A 118 33.39 -15.29 11.76
CA TYR A 118 32.60 -14.14 11.31
C TYR A 118 33.44 -12.96 10.80
N MET A 119 34.71 -12.84 11.15
CA MET A 119 35.53 -11.70 10.69
C MET A 119 35.74 -11.69 9.17
N GLU A 120 35.81 -12.86 8.52
CA GLU A 120 36.00 -12.96 7.07
C GLU A 120 34.71 -12.68 6.27
N PHE A 121 33.54 -13.01 6.84
CA PHE A 121 32.23 -12.70 6.24
C PHE A 121 31.80 -11.26 6.51
N ASN A 122 32.05 -10.74 7.72
CA ASN A 122 31.67 -9.40 8.12
C ASN A 122 32.48 -8.33 7.36
N ASP A 123 33.75 -8.57 7.01
CA ASP A 123 34.53 -7.63 6.20
C ASP A 123 33.94 -7.42 4.78
N LYS A 124 33.20 -8.42 4.29
CA LYS A 124 32.48 -8.35 3.01
C LYS A 124 31.14 -7.59 3.12
N TYR A 125 30.46 -7.67 4.26
CA TYR A 125 29.17 -7.00 4.52
C TYR A 125 29.29 -5.61 5.18
N GLN A 126 30.37 -5.34 5.91
CA GLN A 126 30.66 -4.04 6.52
C GLN A 126 30.99 -2.98 5.46
N LYS A 127 31.45 -3.41 4.27
CA LYS A 127 31.48 -2.57 3.06
C LYS A 127 30.08 -2.17 2.56
N CYS A 128 29.02 -2.93 2.87
CA CYS A 128 27.63 -2.57 2.58
C CYS A 128 27.00 -1.74 3.70
N GLU A 129 27.40 -1.95 4.97
CA GLU A 129 26.91 -1.18 6.12
C GLU A 129 27.39 0.30 6.10
N ASN A 130 28.58 0.55 5.56
CA ASN A 130 29.09 1.90 5.27
C ASN A 130 28.84 2.36 3.83
N GLY A 131 28.17 1.53 3.02
CA GLY A 131 27.73 1.90 1.68
C GLY A 131 26.35 2.55 1.72
N PRO A 132 25.91 3.22 0.64
CA PRO A 132 24.58 3.84 0.55
C PRO A 132 23.41 2.82 0.59
N PHE A 133 23.67 1.53 0.81
CA PHE A 133 22.70 0.42 0.77
C PHE A 133 22.83 -0.47 2.02
N SER A 134 22.55 0.09 3.20
CA SER A 134 22.24 -0.76 4.36
C SER A 134 20.87 -1.42 4.17
N ILE A 135 20.65 -2.62 4.73
CA ILE A 135 19.33 -3.30 4.66
C ILE A 135 18.21 -2.42 5.23
N ASN A 136 18.53 -1.63 6.26
CA ASN A 136 17.61 -0.62 6.80
C ASN A 136 17.28 0.44 5.75
N THR A 137 18.29 0.97 5.05
CA THR A 137 18.10 1.92 3.95
C THR A 137 17.23 1.36 2.83
N TYR A 138 17.38 0.07 2.48
CA TYR A 138 16.55 -0.56 1.45
C TYR A 138 15.08 -0.70 1.87
N VAL A 139 14.83 -1.17 3.10
CA VAL A 139 13.47 -1.32 3.65
C VAL A 139 12.80 0.05 3.79
N ASP A 140 13.55 1.05 4.25
CA ASP A 140 13.07 2.43 4.41
C ASP A 140 12.76 3.07 3.05
N THR A 141 13.65 2.95 2.07
CA THR A 141 13.43 3.49 0.72
C THR A 141 12.20 2.86 0.05
N TYR A 142 12.04 1.55 0.20
CA TYR A 142 10.88 0.85 -0.37
C TYR A 142 9.57 1.27 0.30
N ALA A 143 9.57 1.41 1.63
CA ALA A 143 8.41 1.88 2.37
C ALA A 143 8.05 3.33 2.02
N ASP A 144 9.05 4.20 1.83
CA ASP A 144 8.84 5.60 1.43
C ASP A 144 8.20 5.70 0.05
N ILE A 145 8.69 4.91 -0.92
CA ILE A 145 8.10 4.85 -2.28
C ILE A 145 6.65 4.39 -2.19
N LEU A 146 6.38 3.33 -1.42
CA LEU A 146 5.05 2.76 -1.34
C LEU A 146 4.06 3.70 -0.61
N SER A 147 4.51 4.35 0.46
CA SER A 147 3.76 5.40 1.16
C SER A 147 3.46 6.59 0.25
N LEU A 148 4.44 7.02 -0.57
CA LEU A 148 4.25 8.07 -1.56
C LEU A 148 3.20 7.68 -2.60
N VAL A 149 3.23 6.44 -3.10
CA VAL A 149 2.24 5.91 -4.05
C VAL A 149 0.84 5.93 -3.45
N TYR A 150 0.66 5.41 -2.23
CA TYR A 150 -0.66 5.40 -1.60
C TYR A 150 -1.20 6.80 -1.34
N ARG A 151 -0.38 7.71 -0.80
CA ARG A 151 -0.77 9.10 -0.55
C ARG A 151 -1.08 9.84 -1.85
N GLY A 152 -0.27 9.63 -2.88
CA GLY A 152 -0.51 10.17 -4.22
C GLY A 152 -1.86 9.72 -4.77
N SER A 153 -2.19 8.43 -4.64
CA SER A 153 -3.48 7.88 -5.07
C SER A 153 -4.66 8.45 -4.27
N VAL A 154 -4.52 8.64 -2.95
CA VAL A 154 -5.55 9.33 -2.15
C VAL A 154 -5.81 10.74 -2.70
N ILE A 155 -4.77 11.51 -2.96
CA ILE A 155 -4.90 12.88 -3.46
C ILE A 155 -5.58 12.88 -4.83
N VAL A 156 -5.09 12.05 -5.77
CA VAL A 156 -5.67 11.94 -7.12
C VAL A 156 -7.15 11.55 -7.05
N CYS A 157 -7.47 10.50 -6.29
CA CYS A 157 -8.85 10.05 -6.14
C CYS A 157 -9.76 11.10 -5.49
N LEU A 158 -9.31 11.80 -4.44
CA LEU A 158 -10.13 12.86 -3.83
C LEU A 158 -10.34 14.02 -4.79
N VAL A 159 -9.29 14.49 -5.47
CA VAL A 159 -9.38 15.60 -6.44
C VAL A 159 -10.33 15.23 -7.58
N SER A 160 -10.20 14.03 -8.15
CA SER A 160 -11.11 13.53 -9.19
C SER A 160 -12.55 13.39 -8.67
N GLY A 161 -12.74 12.81 -7.48
CA GLY A 161 -14.06 12.65 -6.88
C GLY A 161 -14.78 13.98 -6.66
N PHE A 162 -14.08 14.98 -6.11
CA PHE A 162 -14.62 16.33 -5.97
C PHE A 162 -14.86 17.01 -7.32
N TYR A 163 -13.96 16.85 -8.28
CA TYR A 163 -14.15 17.40 -9.63
C TYR A 163 -15.47 16.90 -10.24
N PHE A 164 -15.73 15.60 -10.26
CA PHE A 164 -16.97 15.05 -10.80
C PHE A 164 -18.21 15.38 -9.97
N LEU A 165 -18.06 15.69 -8.68
CA LEU A 165 -19.16 16.07 -7.80
C LEU A 165 -19.59 17.54 -8.01
N PHE A 166 -18.63 18.44 -8.25
CA PHE A 166 -18.90 19.88 -8.46
C PHE A 166 -19.08 20.27 -9.93
N PHE A 167 -18.46 19.52 -10.84
CA PHE A 167 -18.59 19.69 -12.28
C PHE A 167 -19.20 18.42 -12.87
N PRO A 168 -20.49 18.14 -12.58
CA PRO A 168 -21.16 17.04 -13.24
C PRO A 168 -21.05 17.24 -14.74
N ILE A 169 -20.75 16.15 -15.47
CA ILE A 169 -20.78 16.18 -16.93
C ILE A 169 -22.23 16.39 -17.32
N GLU A 170 -22.64 17.65 -17.46
CA GLU A 170 -23.91 17.98 -18.07
C GLU A 170 -23.79 17.59 -19.54
N LEU A 171 -24.35 16.42 -19.92
CA LEU A 171 -24.92 16.25 -21.25
C LEU A 171 -26.20 17.11 -21.31
N SER A 172 -26.02 18.42 -21.15
CA SER A 172 -27.01 19.39 -21.58
C SER A 172 -27.19 19.13 -23.07
N SER A 173 -28.43 18.90 -23.47
CA SER A 173 -28.87 19.03 -24.85
C SER A 173 -28.73 20.50 -25.25
N THR A 174 -27.50 21.00 -25.32
CA THR A 174 -27.21 22.28 -25.91
C THR A 174 -27.67 22.22 -27.38
N PRO A 175 -28.13 23.35 -27.96
CA PRO A 175 -28.52 23.41 -29.36
C PRO A 175 -27.45 22.83 -30.31
N ASP A 176 -26.19 22.86 -29.89
CA ASP A 176 -25.02 22.38 -30.61
C ASP A 176 -24.91 20.85 -30.67
N ASN A 177 -25.56 20.11 -29.76
CA ASN A 177 -25.58 18.65 -29.75
C ASN A 177 -26.67 18.04 -30.65
N LYS A 178 -27.53 18.86 -31.28
CA LYS A 178 -28.55 18.38 -32.23
C LYS A 178 -27.94 17.69 -33.46
N CYS A 179 -26.73 18.07 -33.85
CA CYS A 179 -26.01 17.45 -34.96
C CYS A 179 -25.60 15.98 -34.71
N PHE A 180 -25.77 15.46 -33.49
CA PHE A 180 -25.53 14.06 -33.16
C PHE A 180 -26.82 13.20 -33.11
N CYS A 181 -28.04 13.77 -33.19
CA CYS A 181 -29.29 12.99 -33.37
C CYS A 181 -29.49 12.65 -34.88
N CYS A 182 -28.49 12.11 -35.58
CA CYS A 182 -28.51 11.86 -37.05
C CYS A 182 -29.17 10.53 -37.48
N THR A 183 -29.85 9.82 -36.59
CA THR A 183 -30.56 8.57 -36.94
C THR A 183 -31.97 8.56 -36.35
N GLU A 184 -32.96 8.02 -37.08
CA GLU A 184 -34.37 7.94 -36.64
C GLU A 184 -34.55 7.21 -35.29
N ILE A 185 -33.59 6.34 -34.92
CA ILE A 185 -33.58 5.64 -33.63
C ILE A 185 -33.18 6.59 -32.48
N SER A 186 -32.35 7.61 -32.77
CA SER A 186 -31.91 8.62 -31.82
C SER A 186 -32.99 9.68 -31.54
N GLU A 187 -33.80 10.04 -32.53
CA GLU A 187 -34.90 11.02 -32.37
C GLU A 187 -35.92 10.62 -31.29
N LYS A 188 -36.26 9.33 -31.18
CA LYS A 188 -37.18 8.85 -30.14
C LYS A 188 -36.62 9.00 -28.72
N LYS A 189 -35.30 9.09 -28.53
CA LYS A 189 -34.69 9.35 -27.22
C LYS A 189 -34.52 10.85 -26.95
N CYS A 190 -34.29 11.67 -27.98
CA CYS A 190 -34.15 13.12 -27.85
C CYS A 190 -35.49 13.82 -27.44
N ILE A 191 -36.66 13.17 -27.62
CA ILE A 191 -37.99 13.77 -27.34
C ILE A 191 -38.57 13.41 -25.95
N VAL A 192 -38.08 12.38 -25.27
CA VAL A 192 -38.78 11.78 -24.10
C VAL A 192 -38.70 12.62 -22.81
N ASN A 193 -37.88 13.66 -22.73
CA ASN A 193 -37.78 14.51 -21.54
C ASN A 193 -38.69 15.76 -21.54
N LYS A 194 -39.79 15.75 -22.32
CA LYS A 194 -40.87 16.74 -22.19
C LYS A 194 -42.14 16.11 -21.63
N VAL A 195 -42.10 15.53 -20.43
CA VAL A 195 -43.34 15.25 -19.69
C VAL A 195 -43.12 15.49 -18.19
N HIS A 196 -43.81 16.55 -17.74
CA HIS A 196 -44.09 17.03 -16.37
C HIS A 196 -42.98 17.72 -15.57
#